data_AF-A0A923TLM4-F1
#
_entry.id   AF-A0A923TLM4-F1
#
_cell.length_a   1.000
_cell.length_b   1.000
_cell.length_c   1.000
_cell.angle_alpha   90.00
_cell.angle_beta   90.00
_cell.angle_gamma   90.00
#
_symmetry.space_group_name_H-M   'P 1'
#
loop_
_entity.id
_entity.type
_entity.pdbx_description
1 polymer ?
#
loop_
_entity_poly.entity_id
_entity_poly.type
_entity_poly.pdbx_seq_one_letter_code
_entity_poly.pdbx_strand_id
1 'polypeptide(L)'
;APGLCIGDGDVVMAQATHGSAPDIAGRGIANPYAMIESARMMFDWLGHSRSNPGAVQMAQSMSRATTAALGDANARTGDIRGTGNTASFTQAVVRNLLSPPPLGEG
;
A
#
# COMPACT_ATOMS: atom_id res chain seq x y z
N ALA A 1 8.42 -3.76 6.92
CA ALA A 1 8.11 -2.33 6.76
C ALA A 1 8.14 -1.98 5.28
N PRO A 2 7.44 -0.91 4.84
CA PRO A 2 7.63 -0.35 3.50
C PRO A 2 8.99 0.35 3.38
N GLY A 3 9.48 0.52 2.16
CA GLY A 3 10.77 1.14 1.87
C GLY A 3 10.83 1.82 0.51
N LEU A 4 11.54 2.94 0.46
CA LEU A 4 11.88 3.67 -0.76
C LEU A 4 13.35 4.05 -0.70
N CYS A 5 14.15 3.54 -1.64
CA CYS A 5 15.55 3.93 -1.79
C CYS A 5 15.65 4.96 -2.91
N ILE A 6 16.27 6.12 -2.63
CA ILE A 6 16.50 7.19 -3.59
C ILE A 6 17.96 7.10 -4.03
N GLY A 7 18.20 6.85 -5.31
CA GLY A 7 19.52 6.84 -5.92
C GLY A 7 19.80 8.11 -6.70
N ASP A 8 21.00 8.19 -7.26
CA ASP A 8 21.40 9.30 -8.13
C ASP A 8 20.54 9.37 -9.40
N GLY A 9 20.41 10.57 -9.96
CA GLY A 9 19.72 10.78 -11.24
C GLY A 9 18.19 10.64 -11.18
N ASP A 10 17.57 10.96 -10.04
CA ASP A 10 16.11 10.88 -9.83
C ASP A 10 15.55 9.47 -10.08
N VAL A 11 16.28 8.45 -9.63
CA VAL A 11 15.83 7.04 -9.68
C VAL A 11 15.44 6.61 -8.27
N VAL A 12 14.28 5.96 -8.16
CA VAL A 12 13.82 5.38 -6.89
C VAL A 12 13.46 3.92 -7.03
N MET A 13 13.67 3.17 -5.96
CA MET A 13 13.27 1.76 -5.85
C MET A 13 12.34 1.59 -4.65
N ALA A 14 11.08 1.30 -4.94
CA ALA A 14 10.09 0.90 -3.95
C ALA A 14 10.23 -0.59 -3.64
N GLN A 15 10.38 -0.94 -2.37
CA GLN A 15 10.56 -2.32 -1.93
C GLN A 15 10.05 -2.54 -0.51
N ALA A 16 9.44 -3.69 -0.28
CA ALA A 16 9.23 -4.15 1.09
C ALA A 16 10.58 -4.57 1.72
N THR A 17 10.78 -4.27 3.00
CA THR A 17 12.00 -4.68 3.73
C THR A 17 12.08 -6.18 4.00
N HIS A 18 10.96 -6.90 3.91
CA HIS A 18 10.94 -8.35 4.16
C HIS A 18 11.44 -9.12 2.93
N GLY A 19 11.96 -10.33 3.16
CA GLY A 19 12.33 -11.26 2.08
C GLY A 19 11.12 -11.88 1.38
N SER A 20 11.38 -12.94 0.60
CA SER A 20 10.38 -13.64 -0.23
C SER A 20 9.37 -14.50 0.55
N ALA A 21 9.54 -14.67 1.86
CA ALA A 21 8.69 -15.47 2.73
C ALA A 21 8.44 -16.91 2.20
N PRO A 22 9.52 -17.69 1.96
CA PRO A 22 9.42 -19.01 1.31
C PRO A 22 8.64 -20.04 2.13
N ASP A 23 8.63 -19.89 3.45
CA ASP A 23 7.90 -20.71 4.42
C ASP A 23 6.37 -20.58 4.31
N ILE A 24 5.89 -19.48 3.72
CA ILE A 24 4.46 -19.23 3.51
C ILE A 24 4.07 -19.09 2.03
N ALA A 25 5.00 -19.37 1.11
CA ALA A 25 4.73 -19.35 -0.31
C ALA A 25 3.57 -20.29 -0.67
N GLY A 26 2.66 -19.82 -1.53
CA GLY A 26 1.48 -20.59 -1.95
C GLY A 26 0.35 -20.71 -0.92
N ARG A 27 0.54 -20.26 0.33
CA ARG A 27 -0.50 -20.35 1.38
C ARG A 27 -1.47 -19.17 1.40
N GLY A 28 -1.17 -18.09 0.67
CA GLY A 28 -2.04 -16.92 0.57
C GLY A 28 -2.23 -16.15 1.88
N ILE A 29 -1.29 -16.26 2.83
CA ILE A 29 -1.34 -15.61 4.15
C ILE A 29 -0.31 -14.48 4.32
N ALA A 30 0.48 -14.20 3.28
CA ALA A 30 1.44 -13.11 3.31
C ALA A 30 0.73 -11.76 3.40
N ASN A 31 1.26 -10.85 4.22
CA ASN A 31 0.74 -9.49 4.34
C ASN A 31 1.26 -8.61 3.18
N PRO A 32 0.41 -8.14 2.25
CA PRO A 32 0.87 -7.34 1.12
C PRO A 32 1.09 -5.85 1.48
N TYR A 33 0.80 -5.43 2.71
CA TYR A 33 0.85 -4.03 3.15
C TYR A 33 2.15 -3.31 2.79
N ALA A 34 3.31 -3.91 3.11
CA ALA A 34 4.59 -3.26 2.93
C ALA A 34 4.88 -2.96 1.45
N MET A 35 4.49 -3.84 0.54
CA MET A 35 4.67 -3.63 -0.90
C MET A 35 3.75 -2.52 -1.43
N ILE A 36 2.48 -2.52 -1.01
CA ILE A 36 1.50 -1.51 -1.41
C ILE A 36 1.93 -0.12 -0.93
N GLU A 37 2.35 -0.01 0.33
CA GLU A 37 2.75 1.25 0.93
C GLU A 37 4.09 1.76 0.36
N SER A 38 4.99 0.86 -0.05
CA SER A 38 6.20 1.25 -0.80
C SER A 38 5.86 1.84 -2.16
N ALA A 39 4.88 1.27 -2.87
CA ALA A 39 4.39 1.83 -4.13
C ALA A 39 3.70 3.19 -3.92
N ARG A 40 2.96 3.38 -2.82
CA ARG A 40 2.41 4.69 -2.45
C ARG A 40 3.52 5.73 -2.30
N MET A 41 4.59 5.40 -1.56
CA MET A 41 5.74 6.30 -1.36
C MET A 41 6.40 6.68 -2.70
N MET A 42 6.45 5.77 -3.67
CA MET A 42 6.92 6.07 -5.02
C MET A 42 6.01 7.06 -5.75
N PHE A 43 4.69 6.91 -5.67
CA PHE A 43 3.76 7.90 -6.24
C PHE A 43 3.90 9.27 -5.59
N ASP A 44 4.07 9.31 -4.28
CA ASP A 44 4.29 10.55 -3.53
C ASP A 44 5.57 11.25 -3.98
N TRP A 45 6.67 10.51 -4.06
CA TRP A 45 7.94 11.00 -4.60
C TRP A 45 7.81 11.48 -6.04
N LEU A 46 7.17 10.71 -6.93
CA LEU A 46 6.91 11.14 -8.32
C LEU A 46 6.11 12.43 -8.36
N GLY A 47 5.13 12.58 -7.48
CA GLY A 47 4.29 13.77 -7.39
C GLY A 47 5.09 15.02 -7.07
N HIS A 48 5.97 14.94 -6.08
CA HIS A 48 6.80 16.07 -5.67
C HIS A 48 8.00 16.30 -6.60
N SER A 49 8.78 15.26 -6.90
CA SER A 49 10.01 15.37 -7.69
C SER A 49 9.78 15.63 -9.18
N ARG A 50 8.62 15.25 -9.72
CA ARG A 50 8.26 15.50 -11.14
C ARG A 50 7.12 16.50 -11.30
N SER A 51 6.69 17.17 -10.22
CA SER A 51 5.56 18.09 -10.21
C SER A 51 4.29 17.49 -10.84
N ASN A 52 4.00 16.23 -10.51
CA ASN A 52 2.84 15.50 -11.03
C ASN A 52 1.70 15.49 -10.00
N PRO A 53 0.71 16.40 -10.09
CA PRO A 53 -0.38 16.47 -9.12
C PRO A 53 -1.26 15.21 -9.11
N GLY A 54 -1.35 14.48 -10.23
CA GLY A 54 -2.08 13.20 -10.30
C GLY A 54 -1.42 12.11 -9.46
N ALA A 55 -0.08 12.09 -9.40
CA ALA A 55 0.65 11.16 -8.57
C ALA A 55 0.50 11.47 -7.07
N VAL A 56 0.45 12.76 -6.69
CA VAL A 56 0.12 13.17 -5.30
C VAL A 56 -1.29 12.71 -4.92
N GLN A 57 -2.28 12.93 -5.79
CA GLN A 57 -3.66 12.48 -5.54
C GLN A 57 -3.76 10.95 -5.43
N MET A 58 -3.01 10.21 -6.25
CA MET A 58 -2.93 8.76 -6.16
C MET A 58 -2.33 8.32 -4.83
N ALA A 59 -1.22 8.92 -4.40
CA ALA A 59 -0.59 8.60 -3.12
C ALA A 59 -1.54 8.84 -1.93
N GLN A 60 -2.28 9.94 -1.94
CA GLN A 60 -3.30 10.22 -0.93
C GLN A 60 -4.44 9.19 -0.95
N SER A 61 -4.90 8.81 -2.15
CA SER A 61 -5.96 7.82 -2.32
C SER A 61 -5.54 6.43 -1.83
N MET A 62 -4.32 6.01 -2.15
CA MET A 62 -3.72 4.77 -1.64
C MET A 62 -3.54 4.80 -0.12
N SER A 63 -3.13 5.94 0.47
CA SER A 63 -3.03 6.09 1.92
C SER A 63 -4.39 5.85 2.59
N ARG A 64 -5.44 6.55 2.13
CA ARG A 64 -6.81 6.39 2.66
C ARG A 64 -7.29 4.95 2.50
N ALA A 65 -7.10 4.36 1.33
CA ALA A 65 -7.55 3.00 1.04
C ALA A 65 -6.86 1.95 1.93
N THR A 66 -5.55 2.11 2.14
CA THR A 66 -4.76 1.21 2.98
C THR A 66 -5.12 1.37 4.46
N THR A 67 -5.31 2.60 4.94
CA THR A 67 -5.80 2.89 6.30
C THR A 67 -7.17 2.27 6.53
N ALA A 68 -8.11 2.41 5.58
CA ALA A 68 -9.42 1.79 5.68
C ALA A 68 -9.35 0.25 5.73
N ALA A 69 -8.53 -0.37 4.89
CA ALA A 69 -8.31 -1.82 4.91
C ALA A 69 -7.67 -2.32 6.22
N LEU A 70 -6.76 -1.53 6.81
CA LEU A 70 -6.19 -1.83 8.13
C LEU A 70 -7.22 -1.71 9.26
N GLY A 71 -8.21 -0.83 9.12
CA GLY A 71 -9.30 -0.68 10.08
C GLY A 71 -10.27 -1.88 10.12
N ASP A 72 -10.33 -2.67 9.04
CA ASP A 72 -11.19 -3.85 8.95
C ASP A 72 -10.47 -5.12 9.46
N ALA A 73 -10.93 -5.65 10.60
CA ALA A 73 -10.38 -6.86 11.19
C ALA A 73 -10.49 -8.09 10.27
N ASN A 74 -11.51 -8.14 9.39
CA ASN A 74 -11.71 -9.24 8.45
C ASN A 74 -10.82 -9.12 7.21
N ALA A 75 -10.29 -7.93 6.93
CA ALA A 75 -9.35 -7.71 5.83
C ALA A 75 -7.90 -7.99 6.26
N ARG A 76 -7.52 -7.56 7.47
CA ARG A 76 -6.16 -7.71 8.03
C ARG A 76 -5.67 -9.16 8.03
N THR A 77 -4.41 -9.35 7.69
CA THR A 77 -3.73 -10.65 7.78
C THR A 77 -3.38 -11.03 9.22
N GLY A 78 -3.07 -12.31 9.45
CA GLY A 78 -2.87 -12.86 10.80
C GLY A 78 -1.69 -12.25 11.57
N ASP A 79 -0.62 -11.84 10.89
CA ASP A 79 0.56 -11.18 11.49
C ASP A 79 0.23 -9.84 12.16
N ILE A 80 -0.82 -9.15 11.70
CA ILE A 80 -1.33 -7.90 12.27
C ILE A 80 -2.67 -8.10 12.99
N ARG A 81 -2.90 -9.30 13.54
CA ARG A 81 -4.05 -9.67 14.38
C ARG A 81 -5.41 -9.54 13.68
N GLY A 82 -5.47 -9.83 12.39
CA GLY A 82 -6.72 -9.97 11.65
C GLY A 82 -7.14 -11.43 11.42
N THR A 83 -8.31 -11.61 10.82
CA THR A 83 -8.87 -12.91 10.43
C THR A 83 -8.82 -13.14 8.91
N GLY A 84 -8.28 -12.18 8.17
CA GLY A 84 -8.13 -12.21 6.72
C GLY A 84 -6.84 -12.87 6.24
N ASN A 85 -6.60 -12.72 4.94
CA ASN A 85 -5.50 -13.31 4.21
C ASN A 85 -5.00 -12.32 3.12
N THR A 86 -4.03 -12.73 2.30
CA THR A 86 -3.46 -11.86 1.26
C THR A 86 -4.54 -11.28 0.36
N ALA A 87 -5.49 -12.11 -0.09
CA ALA A 87 -6.54 -11.72 -1.02
C ALA A 87 -7.56 -10.77 -0.38
N SER A 88 -8.00 -11.03 0.85
CA SER A 88 -8.97 -10.15 1.53
C SER A 88 -8.40 -8.75 1.77
N PHE A 89 -7.12 -8.67 2.15
CA PHE A 89 -6.46 -7.38 2.33
C PHE A 89 -6.35 -6.63 1.01
N THR A 90 -5.86 -7.28 -0.06
CA THR A 90 -5.78 -6.67 -1.39
C THR A 90 -7.14 -6.20 -1.89
N GLN A 91 -8.19 -7.01 -1.74
CA GLN A 91 -9.54 -6.66 -2.15
C GLN A 91 -10.09 -5.47 -1.35
N ALA A 92 -9.82 -5.41 -0.04
CA ALA A 92 -10.21 -4.27 0.78
C ALA A 92 -9.52 -2.98 0.32
N VAL A 93 -8.22 -3.03 0.02
CA VAL A 93 -7.50 -1.87 -0.53
C VAL A 93 -8.09 -1.44 -1.88
N VAL A 94 -8.28 -2.37 -2.83
CA VAL A 94 -8.84 -2.05 -4.15
C VAL A 94 -10.24 -1.45 -4.04
N ARG A 95 -11.10 -2.03 -3.18
CA ARG A 95 -12.46 -1.51 -2.94
C ARG A 95 -12.42 -0.07 -2.44
N ASN A 96 -11.59 0.23 -1.44
CA ASN A 96 -11.49 1.57 -0.89
C ASN A 96 -10.81 2.57 -1.84
N LEU A 97 -9.93 2.09 -2.73
CA LEU A 97 -9.28 2.93 -3.74
C LEU A 97 -10.26 3.36 -4.85
N LEU A 98 -11.20 2.48 -5.20
CA LEU A 98 -12.23 2.74 -6.22
C LEU A 98 -13.46 3.47 -5.66
N SER A 99 -13.61 3.52 -4.34
CA SER A 99 -14.64 4.33 -3.69
C SER A 99 -14.30 5.82 -3.78
N PRO A 100 -15.29 6.69 -4.07
CA PRO A 100 -15.07 8.12 -3.99
C PRO A 100 -14.67 8.51 -2.55
N PRO A 101 -13.78 9.51 -2.38
CA PRO A 101 -13.47 10.02 -1.05
C PRO A 101 -14.78 10.46 -0.36
N PRO A 102 -14.93 10.26 0.96
CA PRO A 102 -16.10 10.74 1.68
C PRO A 102 -16.25 12.24 1.45
N LEU A 103 -17.48 12.68 1.18
CA LEU A 103 -17.84 14.08 0.99
C LEU A 103 -17.48 14.84 2.28
N GLY A 104 -16.37 15.58 2.31
CA GLY A 104 -16.02 16.33 3.53
C GLY A 104 -14.64 16.99 3.64
N GLU A 105 -13.63 16.61 2.87
CA GLU A 105 -12.28 17.18 3.04
C GLU A 105 -11.83 17.83 1.74
N GLY A 106 -12.10 19.15 1.64
CA GLY A 106 -11.57 20.06 0.62
C GLY A 106 -10.48 20.94 1.21
#